data_AF-A0A839JGL2-F1
#
_entry.id   AF-A0A839JGL2-F1
#
_cell.length_a   1.000
_cell.length_b   1.000
_cell.length_c   1.000
_cell.angle_alpha   90.00
_cell.angle_beta   90.00
_cell.angle_gamma   90.00
#
_symmetry.space_group_name_H-M   'P 1'
#
loop_
_entity.id
_entity.type
_entity.pdbx_description
1 polymer ?
#
loop_
_entity_poly.entity_id
_entity_poly.type
_entity_poly.pdbx_seq_one_letter_code
_entity_poly.pdbx_strand_id
1 'polypeptide(L)'
;MTPHAPVLRIESRKLYASPVARTAACAVLIMATATSAGGYAAAVHAPGTDMGRKAAAMISGQGWSGYVSLAALSLGATLLLAAGIVAAWAVGREFTDGTIVGLFAIGTSRAAVARAKLVACLGWGLALTLVQSVASIMAGIGLGLDPAGALHAGLTLTISGFCLVCSVLPIAWVATHWRGYLAGIGATLAVLVATNLTSGFGLGRYVPWAIPTLWASGDPTVPAVALVIPLAVGLLGWCATSSAWKRIQIGRS
;
A
#
# COMPACT_ATOMS: atom_id res chain seq x y z
N MET A 1 8.05 -20.04 -26.09
CA MET A 1 7.08 -19.59 -25.07
C MET A 1 7.86 -19.12 -23.85
N THR A 2 7.84 -17.83 -23.52
CA THR A 2 8.59 -17.31 -22.37
C THR A 2 8.04 -17.92 -21.06
N PRO A 3 8.85 -18.56 -20.21
CA PRO A 3 8.40 -19.24 -18.99
C PRO A 3 7.80 -18.31 -17.91
N HIS A 4 7.68 -17.01 -18.20
CA HIS A 4 7.21 -15.97 -17.26
C HIS A 4 5.69 -15.88 -17.12
N ALA A 5 4.93 -16.09 -18.20
CA ALA A 5 3.47 -15.92 -18.19
C ALA A 5 2.72 -16.96 -17.33
N PRO A 6 3.09 -18.26 -17.34
CA PRO A 6 2.42 -19.26 -16.51
C PRO A 6 2.64 -19.03 -15.01
N VAL A 7 3.88 -18.67 -14.63
CA VAL A 7 4.27 -18.44 -13.24
C VAL A 7 3.54 -17.23 -12.67
N LEU A 8 3.47 -16.13 -13.43
CA LEU A 8 2.70 -14.96 -13.03
C LEU A 8 1.23 -15.29 -12.82
N ARG A 9 0.60 -16.02 -13.74
CA ARG A 9 -0.82 -16.42 -13.60
C ARG A 9 -1.06 -17.24 -12.33
N ILE A 10 -0.16 -18.17 -12.01
CA ILE A 10 -0.25 -19.00 -10.81
C ILE A 10 -0.10 -18.14 -9.55
N GLU A 11 0.94 -17.31 -9.47
CA GLU A 11 1.20 -16.47 -8.29
C GLU A 11 0.09 -15.42 -8.08
N SER A 12 -0.43 -14.82 -9.16
CA SER A 12 -1.60 -13.94 -9.06
C SER A 12 -2.81 -14.70 -8.52
N ARG A 13 -3.15 -15.87 -9.07
CA ARG A 13 -4.30 -16.66 -8.57
C ARG A 13 -4.15 -17.03 -7.09
N LYS A 14 -2.95 -17.44 -6.66
CA LYS A 14 -2.66 -17.73 -5.25
C LYS A 14 -2.89 -16.50 -4.37
N LEU A 15 -2.47 -15.33 -4.83
CA LEU A 15 -2.62 -14.08 -4.10
C LEU A 15 -4.09 -13.68 -3.99
N TYR A 16 -4.81 -13.55 -5.11
CA TYR A 16 -6.23 -13.12 -5.11
C TYR A 16 -7.17 -14.12 -4.43
N ALA A 17 -6.82 -15.40 -4.40
CA ALA A 17 -7.57 -16.42 -3.67
C ALA A 17 -7.23 -16.47 -2.17
N SER A 18 -6.14 -15.83 -1.74
CA SER A 18 -5.65 -15.90 -0.36
C SER A 18 -6.61 -15.22 0.62
N PRO A 19 -6.91 -15.85 1.77
CA PRO A 19 -7.61 -15.19 2.87
C PRO A 19 -6.91 -13.90 3.31
N VAL A 20 -5.57 -13.88 3.34
CA VAL A 20 -4.77 -12.70 3.77
C VAL A 20 -5.02 -11.51 2.86
N ALA A 21 -5.00 -11.72 1.54
CA ALA A 21 -5.23 -10.65 0.57
C ALA A 21 -6.67 -10.15 0.62
N ARG A 22 -7.64 -11.03 0.86
CA ARG A 22 -9.07 -10.67 0.98
C ARG A 22 -9.35 -9.90 2.26
N THR A 23 -8.86 -10.38 3.42
CA THR A 23 -9.06 -9.68 4.70
C THR A 23 -8.36 -8.33 4.70
N ALA A 24 -7.14 -8.25 4.15
CA ALA A 24 -6.43 -6.99 3.97
C ALA A 24 -7.18 -6.02 3.05
N ALA A 25 -7.71 -6.50 1.91
CA ALA A 25 -8.51 -5.68 1.01
C ALA A 25 -9.79 -5.17 1.70
N CYS A 26 -10.56 -6.05 2.36
CA CYS A 26 -11.76 -5.64 3.08
C CYS A 26 -11.45 -4.63 4.19
N ALA A 27 -10.37 -4.84 4.94
CA ALA A 27 -9.95 -3.92 5.99
C ALA A 27 -9.63 -2.53 5.42
N VAL A 28 -8.87 -2.45 4.32
CA VAL A 28 -8.59 -1.16 3.65
C VAL A 28 -9.88 -0.52 3.16
N LEU A 29 -10.71 -1.27 2.43
CA LEU A 29 -11.94 -0.72 1.84
C LEU A 29 -12.90 -0.17 2.90
N ILE A 30 -13.11 -0.91 3.98
CA ILE A 30 -14.01 -0.51 5.07
C ILE A 30 -13.40 0.66 5.84
N MET A 31 -12.16 0.53 6.32
CA MET A 31 -11.55 1.52 7.21
C MET A 31 -11.27 2.84 6.49
N ALA A 32 -10.75 2.80 5.27
CA ALA A 32 -10.45 4.00 4.51
C ALA A 32 -11.73 4.75 4.11
N THR A 33 -12.77 4.04 3.68
CA THR A 33 -14.07 4.64 3.32
C THR A 33 -14.79 5.17 4.55
N ALA A 34 -14.84 4.40 5.65
CA ALA A 34 -15.50 4.83 6.88
C ALA A 34 -14.82 6.08 7.49
N THR A 35 -13.49 6.10 7.51
CA THR A 35 -12.75 7.25 8.06
C THR A 35 -12.88 8.49 7.17
N SER A 36 -12.78 8.34 5.85
CA SER A 36 -12.90 9.48 4.93
C SER A 36 -14.32 10.04 4.85
N ALA A 37 -15.32 9.20 4.57
CA ALA A 37 -16.71 9.62 4.48
C ALA A 37 -17.27 10.06 5.83
N GLY A 38 -17.06 9.24 6.88
CA GLY A 38 -17.53 9.54 8.22
C GLY A 38 -16.83 10.74 8.84
N GLY A 39 -15.52 10.87 8.64
CA GLY A 39 -14.76 12.01 9.16
C GLY A 39 -15.10 13.31 8.43
N TYR A 40 -15.26 13.30 7.11
CA TYR A 40 -15.71 14.48 6.37
C TYR A 40 -17.14 14.88 6.79
N ALA A 41 -18.05 13.92 6.90
CA ALA A 41 -19.41 14.17 7.38
C ALA A 41 -19.43 14.74 8.81
N ALA A 42 -18.59 14.21 9.71
CA ALA A 42 -18.46 14.74 11.06
C ALA A 42 -17.93 16.18 11.08
N ALA A 43 -16.95 16.50 10.22
CA ALA A 43 -16.40 17.84 10.11
C ALA A 43 -17.43 18.86 9.59
N VAL A 44 -18.23 18.48 8.60
CA VAL A 44 -19.19 19.40 7.93
C VAL A 44 -20.53 19.48 8.67
N HIS A 45 -21.08 18.35 9.11
CA HIS A 45 -22.45 18.29 9.64
C HIS A 45 -22.52 18.23 11.18
N ALA A 46 -21.41 17.95 11.86
CA ALA A 46 -21.38 17.86 13.32
C ALA A 46 -20.15 18.56 13.95
N PRO A 47 -19.84 19.83 13.59
CA PRO A 47 -18.61 20.51 14.00
C PRO A 47 -18.50 20.73 15.52
N GLY A 48 -19.62 20.68 16.27
CA GLY A 48 -19.61 20.82 17.73
C GLY A 48 -19.06 19.60 18.49
N THR A 49 -19.02 18.43 17.85
CA THR A 49 -18.54 17.19 18.48
C THR A 49 -17.01 17.16 18.55
N ASP A 50 -16.43 16.42 19.51
CA ASP A 50 -14.98 16.23 19.57
C ASP A 50 -14.43 15.57 18.30
N MET A 51 -15.22 14.68 17.69
CA MET A 51 -14.88 14.03 16.42
C MET A 51 -14.88 15.03 15.26
N GLY A 52 -15.91 15.88 15.17
CA GLY A 52 -16.01 16.92 14.14
C GLY A 52 -14.87 17.93 14.23
N ARG A 53 -14.51 18.38 15.44
CA ARG A 53 -13.34 19.26 15.65
C ARG A 53 -12.03 18.62 15.22
N LYS A 54 -11.81 17.34 15.57
CA LYS A 54 -10.61 16.60 15.13
C LYS A 54 -10.56 16.42 13.62
N ALA A 55 -11.67 16.04 13.01
CA ALA A 55 -11.74 15.85 11.57
C ALA A 55 -11.54 17.17 10.80
N ALA A 56 -12.14 18.25 11.28
CA ALA A 56 -11.96 19.59 10.71
C ALA A 56 -10.49 20.04 10.74
N ALA A 57 -9.72 19.68 11.79
CA ALA A 57 -8.30 19.97 11.88
C ALA A 57 -7.42 19.19 10.88
N MET A 58 -7.94 18.12 10.27
CA MET A 58 -7.22 17.28 9.29
C MET A 58 -7.56 17.61 7.83
N ILE A 59 -8.49 18.54 7.63
CA ILE A 59 -8.98 18.95 6.31
C ILE A 59 -8.13 20.13 5.79
N SER A 60 -7.57 20.00 4.59
CA SER A 60 -6.71 21.04 3.98
C SER A 60 -7.45 22.07 3.12
N GLY A 61 -8.78 22.02 3.06
CA GLY A 61 -9.61 22.95 2.30
C GLY A 61 -11.08 22.54 2.22
N GLN A 62 -11.90 23.33 1.52
CA GLN A 62 -13.33 23.03 1.37
C GLN A 62 -13.59 22.07 0.19
N GLY A 63 -14.65 21.27 0.30
CA GLY A 63 -15.09 20.37 -0.78
C GLY A 63 -14.14 19.20 -1.00
N TRP A 64 -13.79 18.94 -2.27
CA TRP A 64 -12.97 17.79 -2.65
C TRP A 64 -11.56 17.80 -2.06
N SER A 65 -10.93 18.96 -1.88
CA SER A 65 -9.57 19.03 -1.32
C SER A 65 -9.54 18.50 0.11
N GLY A 66 -10.50 18.92 0.94
CA GLY A 66 -10.67 18.41 2.30
C GLY A 66 -11.06 16.95 2.38
N TYR A 67 -11.96 16.50 1.50
CA TYR A 67 -12.33 15.10 1.43
C TYR A 67 -11.14 14.20 1.04
N VAL A 68 -10.40 14.60 -0.01
CA VAL A 68 -9.22 13.88 -0.50
C VAL A 68 -8.10 13.90 0.53
N SER A 69 -7.91 14.97 1.30
CA SER A 69 -6.87 15.00 2.33
C SER A 69 -7.11 13.95 3.40
N LEU A 70 -8.35 13.80 3.86
CA LEU A 70 -8.71 12.80 4.86
C LEU A 70 -8.67 11.38 4.27
N ALA A 71 -9.13 11.21 3.03
CA ALA A 71 -9.05 9.96 2.31
C ALA A 71 -7.60 9.51 2.08
N ALA A 72 -6.70 10.42 1.73
CA ALA A 72 -5.28 10.14 1.52
C ALA A 72 -4.60 9.69 2.82
N LEU A 73 -4.85 10.36 3.95
CA LEU A 73 -4.28 9.97 5.24
C LEU A 73 -4.77 8.58 5.69
N SER A 74 -6.07 8.34 5.58
CA SER A 74 -6.67 7.06 5.99
C SER A 74 -6.24 5.90 5.06
N LEU A 75 -6.27 6.15 3.75
CA LEU A 75 -5.76 5.20 2.76
C LEU A 75 -4.28 4.91 3.00
N GLY A 76 -3.49 5.94 3.29
CA GLY A 76 -2.09 5.85 3.63
C GLY A 76 -1.81 4.84 4.73
N ALA A 77 -2.39 5.04 5.90
CA ALA A 77 -2.16 4.16 7.05
C ALA A 77 -2.64 2.72 6.79
N THR A 78 -3.86 2.58 6.25
CA THR A 78 -4.48 1.25 6.05
C THR A 78 -3.80 0.46 4.94
N LEU A 79 -3.49 1.10 3.80
CA LEU A 79 -2.88 0.45 2.65
C LEU A 79 -1.41 0.14 2.89
N LEU A 80 -0.65 1.00 3.57
CA LEU A 80 0.74 0.73 3.92
C LEU A 80 0.84 -0.56 4.75
N LEU A 81 -0.02 -0.70 5.76
CA LEU A 81 -0.09 -1.90 6.59
C LEU A 81 -0.53 -3.13 5.79
N ALA A 82 -1.63 -3.02 5.04
CA ALA A 82 -2.20 -4.10 4.26
C ALA A 82 -1.23 -4.61 3.18
N ALA A 83 -0.67 -3.71 2.37
CA ALA A 83 0.26 -4.06 1.32
C ALA A 83 1.55 -4.68 1.90
N GLY A 84 2.03 -4.17 3.04
CA GLY A 84 3.22 -4.71 3.69
C GLY A 84 3.02 -6.13 4.21
N ILE A 85 1.89 -6.38 4.86
CA ILE A 85 1.51 -7.73 5.31
C ILE A 85 1.36 -8.67 4.11
N VAL A 86 0.70 -8.24 3.03
CA VAL A 86 0.49 -9.07 1.84
C VAL A 86 1.82 -9.38 1.15
N ALA A 87 2.73 -8.41 1.01
CA ALA A 87 4.07 -8.62 0.46
C ALA A 87 4.92 -9.55 1.33
N ALA A 88 4.89 -9.35 2.65
CA ALA A 88 5.57 -10.19 3.63
C ALA A 88 5.03 -11.63 3.59
N TRP A 89 3.72 -11.82 3.51
CA TRP A 89 3.09 -13.13 3.41
C TRP A 89 3.43 -13.82 2.08
N ALA A 90 3.31 -13.12 0.95
CA ALA A 90 3.49 -13.69 -0.39
C ALA A 90 4.89 -14.31 -0.60
N VAL A 91 5.90 -13.72 0.04
CA VAL A 91 7.32 -14.12 -0.04
C VAL A 91 7.74 -14.95 1.18
N GLY A 92 7.37 -14.52 2.37
CA GLY A 92 7.79 -15.12 3.64
C GLY A 92 7.20 -16.51 3.89
N ARG A 93 5.98 -16.78 3.41
CA ARG A 93 5.34 -18.10 3.55
C ARG A 93 6.17 -19.23 2.97
N GLU A 94 6.96 -18.96 1.92
CA GLU A 94 7.75 -20.00 1.27
C GLU A 94 8.85 -20.54 2.20
N PHE A 95 9.34 -19.70 3.11
CA PHE A 95 10.32 -20.10 4.10
C PHE A 95 9.65 -20.73 5.33
N THR A 96 8.57 -20.13 5.82
CA THR A 96 7.87 -20.62 7.02
C THR A 96 7.17 -21.96 6.78
N ASP A 97 6.55 -22.15 5.60
CA ASP A 97 5.86 -23.38 5.23
C ASP A 97 6.82 -24.44 4.65
N GLY A 98 8.12 -24.12 4.49
CA GLY A 98 9.13 -25.01 3.92
C GLY A 98 9.01 -25.25 2.40
N THR A 99 8.05 -24.62 1.71
CA THR A 99 7.81 -24.80 0.27
C THR A 99 8.94 -24.29 -0.62
N ILE A 100 9.85 -23.46 -0.07
CA ILE A 100 11.06 -22.98 -0.75
C ILE A 100 11.93 -24.13 -1.30
N VAL A 101 11.94 -25.30 -0.63
CA VAL A 101 12.70 -26.48 -1.09
C VAL A 101 12.11 -27.02 -2.40
N GLY A 102 10.79 -27.07 -2.51
CA GLY A 102 10.09 -27.49 -3.73
C GLY A 102 10.39 -26.58 -4.92
N LEU A 103 10.70 -25.31 -4.68
CA LEU A 103 11.11 -24.37 -5.73
C LEU A 103 12.50 -24.66 -6.32
N PHE A 104 13.32 -25.51 -5.69
CA PHE A 104 14.57 -25.99 -6.29
C PHE A 104 14.35 -27.15 -7.27
N ALA A 105 13.23 -27.87 -7.17
CA ALA A 105 12.91 -29.00 -8.03
C ALA A 105 12.27 -28.58 -9.38
N ILE A 106 11.83 -27.32 -9.49
CA ILE A 106 11.20 -26.80 -10.72
C ILE A 106 12.23 -26.13 -11.64
N GLY A 107 12.08 -26.29 -12.95
CA GLY A 107 12.98 -25.68 -13.96
C GLY A 107 12.88 -24.15 -14.09
N THR A 108 12.01 -23.50 -13.33
CA THR A 108 11.85 -22.05 -13.32
C THR A 108 12.84 -21.41 -12.35
N SER A 109 13.57 -20.38 -12.80
CA SER A 109 14.47 -19.65 -11.90
C SER A 109 13.72 -19.04 -10.70
N ARG A 110 14.29 -19.18 -9.51
CA ARG A 110 13.75 -18.61 -8.25
C ARG A 110 13.52 -17.10 -8.36
N ALA A 111 14.41 -16.37 -9.03
CA ALA A 111 14.25 -14.94 -9.28
C ALA A 111 13.05 -14.60 -10.20
N ALA A 112 12.66 -15.50 -11.11
CA ALA A 112 11.43 -15.32 -11.88
C ALA A 112 10.18 -15.52 -11.00
N VAL A 113 10.21 -16.48 -10.08
CA VAL A 113 9.13 -16.69 -9.08
C VAL A 113 8.99 -15.46 -8.17
N ALA A 114 10.11 -14.96 -7.63
CA ALA A 114 10.12 -13.75 -6.81
C ALA A 114 9.50 -12.55 -7.54
N ARG A 115 9.96 -12.28 -8.76
CA ARG A 115 9.43 -11.18 -9.59
C ARG A 115 7.94 -11.38 -9.89
N ALA A 116 7.49 -12.59 -10.19
CA ALA A 116 6.08 -12.88 -10.41
C ALA A 116 5.22 -12.58 -9.17
N LYS A 117 5.69 -12.92 -7.96
CA LYS A 117 5.02 -12.57 -6.70
C LYS A 117 4.95 -11.06 -6.50
N LEU A 118 6.04 -10.34 -6.78
CA LEU A 118 6.05 -8.88 -6.66
C LEU A 118 5.10 -8.23 -7.68
N VAL A 119 5.07 -8.67 -8.94
CA VAL A 119 4.07 -8.20 -9.92
C VAL A 119 2.64 -8.50 -9.45
N ALA A 120 2.39 -9.69 -8.90
CA ALA A 120 1.08 -10.04 -8.36
C ALA A 120 0.68 -9.08 -7.22
N CYS A 121 1.61 -8.75 -6.31
CA CYS A 121 1.36 -7.78 -5.25
C CYS A 121 1.07 -6.37 -5.78
N LEU A 122 1.82 -5.91 -6.79
CA LEU A 122 1.58 -4.63 -7.46
C LEU A 122 0.21 -4.60 -8.17
N GLY A 123 -0.15 -5.68 -8.88
CA GLY A 123 -1.45 -5.80 -9.55
C GLY A 123 -2.60 -5.84 -8.55
N TRP A 124 -2.44 -6.54 -7.43
CA TRP A 124 -3.42 -6.55 -6.34
C TRP A 124 -3.59 -5.17 -5.71
N GLY A 125 -2.48 -4.48 -5.41
CA GLY A 125 -2.52 -3.14 -4.84
C GLY A 125 -3.09 -2.09 -5.80
N LEU A 126 -2.79 -2.18 -7.10
CA LEU A 126 -3.40 -1.33 -8.12
C LEU A 126 -4.92 -1.56 -8.20
N ALA A 127 -5.36 -2.81 -8.23
CA ALA A 127 -6.79 -3.12 -8.23
C ALA A 127 -7.48 -2.59 -6.96
N LEU A 128 -6.87 -2.77 -5.80
CA LEU A 128 -7.40 -2.28 -4.51
C LEU A 128 -7.51 -0.76 -4.48
N THR A 129 -6.48 -0.04 -4.94
CA THR A 129 -6.48 1.43 -4.97
C THR A 129 -7.48 2.01 -5.96
N LEU A 130 -7.70 1.34 -7.09
CA LEU A 130 -8.77 1.70 -8.04
C LEU A 130 -10.15 1.52 -7.41
N VAL A 131 -10.41 0.36 -6.80
CA VAL A 131 -11.70 0.10 -6.12
C VAL A 131 -11.93 1.10 -4.99
N GLN A 132 -10.90 1.37 -4.18
CA GLN A 132 -10.99 2.36 -3.11
C GLN A 132 -11.27 3.76 -3.65
N SER A 133 -10.62 4.16 -4.75
CA SER A 133 -10.83 5.48 -5.34
C SER A 133 -12.26 5.64 -5.87
N VAL A 134 -12.82 4.59 -6.48
CA VAL A 134 -14.24 4.56 -6.87
C VAL A 134 -15.15 4.65 -5.65
N ALA A 135 -14.88 3.88 -4.59
CA ALA A 135 -15.65 3.94 -3.35
C ALA A 135 -15.62 5.34 -2.73
N SER A 136 -14.45 5.99 -2.71
CA SER A 136 -14.28 7.36 -2.23
C SER A 136 -15.01 8.39 -3.10
N ILE A 137 -15.00 8.25 -4.43
CA ILE A 137 -15.79 9.11 -5.31
C ILE A 137 -17.29 8.98 -5.00
N MET A 138 -17.79 7.74 -4.92
CA MET A 138 -19.20 7.48 -4.67
C MET A 138 -19.63 8.04 -3.31
N ALA A 139 -18.79 7.88 -2.28
CA ALA A 139 -19.03 8.46 -0.97
C ALA A 139 -19.02 9.99 -1.00
N GLY A 140 -18.05 10.61 -1.68
CA GLY A 140 -17.97 12.07 -1.82
C GLY A 140 -19.20 12.68 -2.52
N ILE A 141 -19.65 12.07 -3.61
CA ILE A 141 -20.89 12.48 -4.30
C ILE A 141 -22.10 12.30 -3.39
N GLY A 142 -22.18 11.17 -2.65
CA GLY A 142 -23.24 10.94 -1.67
C GLY A 142 -23.28 11.95 -0.52
N LEU A 143 -22.16 12.63 -0.25
CA LEU A 143 -22.04 13.71 0.73
C LEU A 143 -22.32 15.10 0.13
N GLY A 144 -22.74 15.17 -1.14
CA GLY A 144 -23.11 16.42 -1.81
C GLY A 144 -21.95 17.17 -2.47
N LEU A 145 -20.80 16.54 -2.67
CA LEU A 145 -19.69 17.14 -3.43
C LEU A 145 -20.01 17.20 -4.93
N ASP A 146 -19.60 18.29 -5.58
CA ASP A 146 -19.82 18.50 -7.02
C ASP A 146 -19.14 17.41 -7.86
N PRO A 147 -19.88 16.68 -8.73
CA PRO A 147 -19.30 15.67 -9.62
C PRO A 147 -18.11 16.14 -10.47
N ALA A 148 -17.99 17.43 -10.77
CA ALA A 148 -16.90 17.97 -11.58
C ALA A 148 -15.49 17.66 -10.99
N GLY A 149 -15.35 17.62 -9.66
CA GLY A 149 -14.08 17.34 -8.97
C GLY A 149 -13.78 15.85 -8.76
N ALA A 150 -14.75 14.96 -9.01
CA ALA A 150 -14.66 13.54 -8.68
C ALA A 150 -13.51 12.82 -9.40
N LEU A 151 -13.35 13.09 -10.70
CA LEU A 151 -12.30 12.45 -11.49
C LEU A 151 -10.90 12.81 -10.98
N HIS A 152 -10.67 14.09 -10.69
CA HIS A 152 -9.40 14.54 -10.14
C HIS A 152 -9.12 13.90 -8.77
N ALA A 153 -10.13 13.87 -7.88
CA ALA A 153 -10.02 13.22 -6.58
C ALA A 153 -9.65 11.73 -6.70
N GLY A 154 -10.34 10.97 -7.55
CA GLY A 154 -10.07 9.55 -7.75
C GLY A 154 -8.69 9.28 -8.35
N LEU A 155 -8.24 10.09 -9.31
CA LEU A 155 -6.90 9.98 -9.88
C LEU A 155 -5.82 10.26 -8.84
N THR A 156 -5.98 11.32 -8.04
CA THR A 156 -5.05 11.67 -6.96
C THR A 156 -4.93 10.53 -5.93
N LEU A 157 -6.05 9.95 -5.50
CA LEU A 157 -6.05 8.80 -4.58
C LEU A 157 -5.44 7.54 -5.21
N THR A 158 -5.70 7.28 -6.49
CA THR A 158 -5.12 6.13 -7.20
C THR A 158 -3.60 6.27 -7.33
N ILE A 159 -3.11 7.43 -7.75
CA ILE A 159 -1.67 7.69 -7.91
C ILE A 159 -0.96 7.57 -6.56
N SER A 160 -1.52 8.21 -5.52
CA SER A 160 -0.99 8.17 -4.16
C SER A 160 -0.93 6.74 -3.62
N GLY A 161 -2.07 6.03 -3.67
CA GLY A 161 -2.17 4.66 -3.20
C GLY A 161 -1.23 3.72 -3.95
N PHE A 162 -1.12 3.84 -5.28
CA PHE A 162 -0.22 3.00 -6.05
C PHE A 162 1.26 3.29 -5.76
N CYS A 163 1.65 4.56 -5.61
CA CYS A 163 3.01 4.92 -5.19
C CYS A 163 3.36 4.29 -3.83
N LEU A 164 2.40 4.24 -2.91
CA LEU A 164 2.55 3.61 -1.60
C LEU A 164 2.68 2.08 -1.71
N VAL A 165 1.91 1.44 -2.58
CA VAL A 165 2.05 -0.01 -2.85
C VAL A 165 3.44 -0.32 -3.42
N CYS A 166 3.96 0.53 -4.31
CA CYS A 166 5.31 0.38 -4.84
C CYS A 166 6.38 0.53 -3.76
N SER A 167 6.25 1.50 -2.85
CA SER A 167 7.26 1.76 -1.81
C SER A 167 7.37 0.66 -0.74
N VAL A 168 6.40 -0.26 -0.69
CA VAL A 168 6.38 -1.39 0.25
C VAL A 168 7.24 -2.59 -0.19
N LEU A 169 7.67 -2.64 -1.44
CA LEU A 169 8.47 -3.77 -1.96
C LEU A 169 9.73 -4.15 -1.13
N PRO A 170 10.45 -3.23 -0.44
CA PRO A 170 11.54 -3.61 0.46
C PRO A 170 11.13 -4.58 1.58
N ILE A 171 9.85 -4.60 1.99
CA ILE A 171 9.34 -5.55 2.98
C ILE A 171 9.49 -7.01 2.50
N ALA A 172 9.33 -7.25 1.21
CA ALA A 172 9.56 -8.57 0.62
C ALA A 172 11.03 -9.00 0.74
N TRP A 173 11.97 -8.06 0.65
CA TRP A 173 13.38 -8.34 0.90
C TRP A 173 13.62 -8.67 2.37
N VAL A 174 13.03 -7.93 3.31
CA VAL A 174 13.14 -8.22 4.76
C VAL A 174 12.61 -9.63 5.07
N ALA A 175 11.43 -9.99 4.54
CA ALA A 175 10.86 -11.32 4.71
C ALA A 175 11.75 -12.43 4.11
N THR A 176 12.48 -12.12 3.03
CA THR A 176 13.45 -13.03 2.43
C THR A 176 14.71 -13.18 3.28
N HIS A 177 15.23 -12.06 3.80
CA HIS A 177 16.49 -12.03 4.55
C HIS A 177 16.37 -12.81 5.87
N TRP A 178 15.30 -12.58 6.61
CA TRP A 178 15.00 -13.26 7.88
C TRP A 178 14.18 -14.54 7.69
N ARG A 179 13.97 -14.96 6.44
CA ARG A 179 13.34 -16.24 6.06
C ARG A 179 12.01 -16.51 6.79
N GLY A 180 11.14 -15.50 6.87
CA GLY A 180 9.85 -15.65 7.52
C GLY A 180 8.93 -14.47 7.29
N TYR A 181 7.61 -14.75 7.24
CA TYR A 181 6.62 -13.69 7.08
C TYR A 181 6.53 -12.80 8.32
N LEU A 182 6.79 -13.33 9.52
CA LEU A 182 6.69 -12.57 10.78
C LEU A 182 7.68 -11.41 10.83
N ALA A 183 8.91 -11.61 10.33
CA ALA A 183 9.91 -10.55 10.22
C ALA A 183 9.46 -9.44 9.25
N GLY A 184 8.85 -9.81 8.12
CA GLY A 184 8.28 -8.84 7.17
C GLY A 184 7.09 -8.06 7.75
N ILE A 185 6.22 -8.72 8.52
CA ILE A 185 5.12 -8.05 9.23
C ILE A 185 5.65 -7.09 10.28
N GLY A 186 6.65 -7.51 11.08
CA GLY A 186 7.31 -6.64 12.06
C GLY A 186 7.92 -5.39 11.42
N ALA A 187 8.61 -5.55 10.28
CA ALA A 187 9.16 -4.41 9.53
C ALA A 187 8.05 -3.51 8.94
N THR A 188 6.94 -4.08 8.50
CA THR A 188 5.78 -3.29 8.04
C THR A 188 5.24 -2.42 9.16
N LEU A 189 5.08 -2.98 10.37
CA LEU A 189 4.62 -2.24 11.54
C LEU A 189 5.62 -1.14 11.91
N ALA A 190 6.93 -1.43 11.92
CA ALA A 190 7.96 -0.43 12.19
C ALA A 190 7.91 0.73 11.19
N VAL A 191 7.80 0.42 9.89
CA VAL A 191 7.67 1.44 8.82
C VAL A 191 6.39 2.26 9.01
N LEU A 192 5.25 1.61 9.28
CA LEU A 192 3.99 2.30 9.53
C LEU A 192 4.09 3.26 10.72
N VAL A 193 4.62 2.80 11.85
CA VAL A 193 4.76 3.62 13.06
C VAL A 193 5.72 4.78 12.80
N ALA A 194 6.88 4.52 12.20
CA ALA A 194 7.84 5.57 11.85
C ALA A 194 7.23 6.61 10.90
N THR A 195 6.46 6.17 9.91
CA THR A 195 5.78 7.05 8.94
C THR A 195 4.77 7.95 9.62
N ASN A 196 3.96 7.42 10.52
CA ASN A 196 2.94 8.21 11.24
C ASN A 196 3.58 9.17 12.27
N LEU A 197 4.58 8.71 13.02
CA LEU A 197 5.29 9.55 13.99
C LEU A 197 5.98 10.73 13.31
N THR A 198 6.77 10.46 12.27
CA THR A 198 7.49 11.51 11.53
C THR A 198 6.53 12.48 10.86
N SER A 199 5.40 12.01 10.31
CA SER A 199 4.36 12.88 9.77
C SER A 199 3.75 13.77 10.85
N GLY A 200 3.48 13.22 12.04
CA GLY A 200 2.99 13.98 13.20
C GLY A 200 3.96 15.05 13.70
N PHE A 201 5.28 14.82 13.56
CA PHE A 201 6.32 15.81 13.87
C PHE A 201 6.63 16.79 12.72
N GLY A 202 5.91 16.74 11.61
CA GLY A 202 6.17 17.59 10.43
C GLY A 202 7.41 17.19 9.62
N LEU A 203 7.97 16.01 9.87
CA LEU A 203 9.13 15.44 9.14
C LEU A 203 8.72 14.47 8.03
N GLY A 204 7.41 14.30 7.79
CA GLY A 204 6.89 13.32 6.82
C GLY A 204 7.41 13.51 5.39
N ARG A 205 7.78 14.73 4.99
CA ARG A 205 8.38 15.01 3.66
C ARG A 205 9.69 14.25 3.39
N TYR A 206 10.39 13.82 4.43
CA TYR A 206 11.64 13.06 4.33
C TYR A 206 11.42 11.54 4.36
N VAL A 207 10.21 11.09 4.64
CA VAL A 207 9.89 9.67 4.78
C VAL A 207 9.22 9.16 3.50
N PRO A 208 9.84 8.22 2.76
CA PRO A 208 9.34 7.76 1.46
C PRO A 208 7.88 7.29 1.48
N TRP A 209 7.43 6.67 2.58
CA TRP A 209 6.07 6.16 2.73
C TRP A 209 5.03 7.23 3.11
N ALA A 210 5.44 8.39 3.62
CA ALA A 210 4.54 9.51 3.91
C ALA A 210 4.34 10.44 2.70
N ILE A 211 5.32 10.50 1.79
CA ILE A 211 5.29 11.39 0.62
C ILE A 211 4.02 11.24 -0.23
N PRO A 212 3.56 10.02 -0.62
CA PRO A 212 2.35 9.90 -1.45
C PRO A 212 1.11 10.48 -0.78
N THR A 213 0.97 10.31 0.52
CA THR A 213 -0.21 10.73 1.27
C THR A 213 -0.20 12.23 1.48
N LEU A 214 0.96 12.81 1.82
CA LEU A 214 1.13 14.26 1.95
C LEU A 214 0.88 14.99 0.62
N TRP A 215 1.40 14.44 -0.48
CA TRP A 215 1.14 14.99 -1.82
C TRP A 215 -0.36 14.99 -2.14
N ALA A 216 -1.06 13.88 -1.90
CA ALA A 216 -2.50 13.80 -2.15
C ALA A 216 -3.33 14.69 -1.22
N SER A 217 -2.87 14.93 0.01
CA SER A 217 -3.49 15.88 0.92
C SER A 217 -3.30 17.35 0.54
N GLY A 218 -2.49 17.65 -0.48
CA GLY A 218 -2.23 19.01 -0.94
C GLY A 218 -1.17 19.75 -0.10
N ASP A 219 -0.26 19.03 0.57
CA ASP A 219 0.83 19.65 1.32
C ASP A 219 1.77 20.42 0.37
N PRO A 220 1.93 21.75 0.53
CA PRO A 220 2.73 22.57 -0.37
C PRO A 220 4.22 22.24 -0.32
N THR A 221 4.69 21.55 0.73
CA THR A 221 6.09 21.15 0.87
C THR A 221 6.45 19.91 0.04
N VAL A 222 5.45 19.22 -0.52
CA VAL A 222 5.63 17.97 -1.27
C VAL A 222 5.20 18.14 -2.73
N PRO A 223 6.11 18.57 -3.63
CA PRO A 223 5.81 18.67 -5.05
C PRO A 223 5.62 17.29 -5.70
N ALA A 224 4.93 17.23 -6.83
CA ALA A 224 4.67 15.96 -7.54
C ALA A 224 5.95 15.17 -7.88
N VAL A 225 7.07 15.85 -8.13
CA VAL A 225 8.38 15.21 -8.38
C VAL A 225 8.86 14.37 -7.19
N ALA A 226 8.42 14.68 -5.96
CA ALA A 226 8.77 13.92 -4.78
C ALA A 226 8.23 12.47 -4.83
N LEU A 227 7.19 12.20 -5.63
CA LEU A 227 6.67 10.83 -5.85
C LEU A 227 7.70 9.90 -6.49
N VAL A 228 8.79 10.41 -7.06
CA VAL A 228 9.92 9.58 -7.53
C VAL A 228 10.59 8.84 -6.36
N ILE A 229 10.60 9.41 -5.15
CA ILE A 229 11.24 8.82 -3.97
C ILE A 229 10.59 7.47 -3.56
N PRO A 230 9.27 7.37 -3.32
CA PRO A 230 8.62 6.08 -3.03
C PRO A 230 8.81 5.06 -4.15
N LEU A 231 8.81 5.49 -5.42
CA LEU A 231 9.06 4.60 -6.55
C LEU A 231 10.51 4.08 -6.57
N ALA A 232 11.49 4.94 -6.27
CA ALA A 232 12.89 4.54 -6.15
C ALA A 232 13.10 3.54 -5.02
N VAL A 233 12.48 3.75 -3.86
CA VAL A 233 12.48 2.80 -2.74
C VAL A 233 11.86 1.46 -3.15
N GLY A 234 10.75 1.50 -3.89
CA GLY A 234 10.13 0.29 -4.45
C GLY A 234 11.06 -0.47 -5.40
N LEU A 235 11.73 0.24 -6.30
CA LEU A 235 12.69 -0.34 -7.24
C LEU A 235 13.90 -0.96 -6.53
N LEU A 236 14.43 -0.31 -5.49
CA LEU A 236 15.50 -0.87 -4.66
C LEU A 236 15.04 -2.15 -3.97
N GLY A 237 13.82 -2.16 -3.40
CA GLY A 237 13.21 -3.35 -2.81
C GLY A 237 13.08 -4.49 -3.82
N TRP A 238 12.56 -4.21 -5.01
CA TRP A 238 12.45 -5.16 -6.11
C TRP A 238 13.79 -5.80 -6.49
N CYS A 239 14.83 -4.97 -6.68
CA CYS A 239 16.17 -5.41 -7.02
C CYS A 239 16.80 -6.24 -5.90
N ALA A 240 16.62 -5.82 -4.65
CA ALA A 240 17.12 -6.50 -3.46
C ALA A 240 16.47 -7.88 -3.31
N THR A 241 15.13 -7.98 -3.38
CA THR A 241 14.41 -9.27 -3.31
C THR A 241 14.82 -10.18 -4.46
N SER A 242 14.86 -9.67 -5.68
CA SER A 242 15.23 -10.46 -6.86
C SER A 242 16.66 -11.01 -6.74
N SER A 243 17.60 -10.20 -6.25
CA SER A 243 19.00 -10.60 -6.06
C SER A 243 19.17 -11.58 -4.90
N ALA A 244 18.43 -11.38 -3.81
CA ALA A 244 18.41 -12.33 -2.69
C ALA A 244 17.91 -13.70 -3.16
N TRP A 245 16.83 -13.76 -3.93
CA TRP A 245 16.26 -15.01 -4.45
C TRP A 245 17.14 -15.74 -5.46
N LYS A 246 18.03 -15.04 -6.18
CA LYS A 246 19.07 -15.68 -7.00
C LYS A 246 20.07 -16.46 -6.15
N ARG A 247 20.39 -15.96 -4.94
CA ARG A 247 21.45 -16.46 -4.06
C ARG A 247 20.96 -17.40 -2.96
N ILE A 248 19.67 -17.73 -2.89
CA ILE A 248 19.15 -18.66 -1.87
C ILE A 248 19.80 -20.04 -2.07
N GLN A 249 20.38 -20.56 -0.99
CA GLN A 249 20.91 -21.92 -0.87
C GLN A 249 20.08 -22.69 0.17
N ILE A 250 20.01 -24.01 0.01
CA ILE A 250 19.44 -24.92 1.01
C ILE A 250 20.52 -25.12 2.08
N GLY A 251 20.25 -24.78 3.35
CA GLY A 251 21.15 -25.13 4.47
C GLY A 251 21.83 -23.98 5.22
N ARG A 252 21.54 -22.70 4.94
CA ARG A 252 21.89 -21.61 5.88
C ARG A 252 20.71 -21.34 6.80
N SER A 253 20.82 -21.86 8.02
CA SER A 253 20.07 -21.44 9.22
C SER A 253 20.47 -20.03 9.61
#